data_AF-A0A7C5L8E2-F1
#
_entry.id   AF-A0A7C5L8E2-F1
#
_cell.length_a   1.000
_cell.length_b   1.000
_cell.length_c   1.000
_cell.angle_alpha   90.00
_cell.angle_beta   90.00
_cell.angle_gamma   90.00
#
_symmetry.space_group_name_H-M   'P 1'
#
loop_
_entity.id
_entity.type
_entity.pdbx_description
1 polymer ?
#
loop_
_entity_poly.entity_id
_entity_poly.type
_entity_poly.pdbx_seq_one_letter_code
_entity_poly.pdbx_strand_id
1 'polypeptide(L)' 'MFARVRSGAVLGIEARLIDVQCDLSDGLPTFQVVGLPEKEVSE' A
#
# COMPACT_ATOMS: atom_id res chain seq x y z
N MET A 1 -2.32 14.90 -3.64
CA MET A 1 -0.88 14.82 -3.95
C MET A 1 -0.54 13.36 -4.16
N PHE A 2 0.00 13.04 -5.33
CA PHE A 2 0.25 11.67 -5.75
C PHE A 2 1.73 11.30 -5.64
N ALA A 3 2.04 10.14 -5.02
CA ALA A 3 3.38 9.61 -4.88
C ALA A 3 3.44 8.14 -5.29
N ARG A 4 4.56 7.72 -5.90
CA ARG A 4 4.83 6.32 -6.26
C ARG A 4 6.23 5.94 -5.77
N VAL A 5 6.35 4.75 -5.20
CA VAL A 5 7.62 4.20 -4.71
C VAL A 5 7.75 2.72 -5.06
N ARG A 6 8.97 2.27 -5.37
CA ARG A 6 9.28 0.85 -5.53
C ARG A 6 9.48 0.21 -4.16
N SER A 7 8.87 -0.94 -3.96
CA SER A 7 8.98 -1.72 -2.73
C SER A 7 9.11 -3.22 -3.03
N GLY A 8 9.33 -4.01 -1.98
CA GLY A 8 9.30 -5.46 -2.03
C GLY A 8 8.18 -6.01 -1.15
N ALA A 9 7.52 -7.06 -1.62
CA ALA A 9 6.55 -7.83 -0.83
C ALA A 9 6.89 -9.32 -0.88
N VAL A 10 6.48 -10.05 0.16
CA VAL A 10 6.63 -11.50 0.22
C VAL A 10 5.28 -12.14 -0.13
N LEU A 11 5.31 -13.11 -1.05
CA LEU A 11 4.17 -13.95 -1.37
C LEU A 11 4.55 -15.41 -1.07
N GLY A 12 4.12 -15.90 0.09
CA GLY A 12 4.58 -17.19 0.62
C GLY A 12 6.08 -17.16 0.95
N ILE A 13 6.91 -17.78 0.11
CA ILE A 13 8.38 -17.81 0.24
C ILE A 13 9.11 -16.97 -0.82
N GLU A 14 8.38 -16.35 -1.73
CA GLU A 14 8.96 -15.58 -2.84
C GLU A 14 8.97 -14.08 -2.54
N ALA A 15 10.10 -13.42 -2.81
CA ALA A 15 10.18 -11.96 -2.82
C ALA A 15 9.77 -11.42 -4.19
N ARG A 16 8.88 -10.43 -4.20
CA ARG A 16 8.35 -9.80 -5.41
C ARG A 16 8.55 -8.30 -5.33
N LEU A 17 9.09 -7.70 -6.38
CA LEU A 17 9.12 -6.25 -6.52
C LEU A 17 7.70 -5.75 -6.84
N ILE A 18 7.28 -4.70 -6.15
CA ILE A 18 5.97 -4.08 -6.30
C ILE A 18 6.09 -2.56 -6.37
N ASP A 19 5.10 -1.91 -6.98
CA ASP A 19 4.96 -0.46 -6.96
C ASP A 19 3.84 -0.07 -6.00
N VAL A 20 4.17 0.76 -5.02
CA VAL A 20 3.21 1.32 -4.06
C VAL A 20 2.84 2.72 -4.50
N GLN A 21 1.54 3.02 -4.47
CA GLN A 21 0.97 4.31 -4.83
C GLN A 21 0.25 4.89 -3.62
N CYS A 22 0.50 6.17 -3.35
CA CYS A 22 -0.17 6.93 -2.31
C CYS A 22 -0.78 8.17 -2.96
N ASP A 23 -2.04 8.45 -2.61
CA ASP A 23 -2.69 9.71 -2.94
C ASP A 23 -3.17 10.39 -1.66
N LEU A 24 -2.93 11.69 -1.59
CA LEU A 24 -3.37 12.56 -0.51
C LEU A 24 -4.46 13.49 -1.01
N SER A 25 -5.65 13.39 -0.44
CA SER A 25 -6.77 14.28 -0.72
C SER A 25 -6.98 15.26 0.44
N ASP A 26 -7.40 16.48 0.12
CA ASP A 26 -7.86 17.42 1.13
C ASP A 26 -9.18 16.92 1.75
N GLY A 27 -9.25 16.85 3.08
CA GLY A 27 -10.40 16.28 3.78
C GLY A 27 -10.07 15.89 5.22
N LEU A 28 -10.97 15.12 5.83
CA LEU A 28 -10.73 14.57 7.17
C LEU A 28 -9.57 13.56 7.15
N PRO A 29 -8.70 13.52 8.17
CA PRO A 29 -7.62 12.55 8.26
C PRO A 29 -8.19 11.12 8.25
N THR A 30 -7.92 10.39 7.18
CA THR A 30 -8.28 8.99 7.06
C THR A 30 -7.17 8.26 6.31
N PHE A 31 -6.89 7.02 6.70
CA PHE A 31 -5.93 6.17 6.01
C PHE A 31 -6.67 4.96 5.46
N GLN A 32 -6.48 4.68 4.17
CA GLN A 32 -7.11 3.56 3.48
C GLN A 32 -6.05 2.79 2.70
N VAL A 33 -5.96 1.48 2.94
CA VAL A 33 -5.08 0.58 2.20
C VAL A 33 -5.92 -0.29 1.29
N VAL A 34 -5.54 -0.35 0.01
CA VAL A 34 -6.22 -1.14 -1.01
C VAL A 34 -5.25 -2.15 -1.64
N GLY A 35 -5.76 -3.31 -2.06
CA GLY A 35 -4.98 -4.31 -2.79
C GLY A 35 -4.23 -5.34 -1.94
N LEU A 36 -4.39 -5.33 -0.61
CA LEU A 36 -3.93 -6.43 0.23
C LEU A 36 -4.89 -7.64 0.12
N PRO A 37 -4.40 -8.88 -0.05
CA PRO A 37 -5.23 -10.08 -0.20
C PRO A 37 -5.96 -10.47 1.10
N GLU A 38 -5.33 -10.27 2.25
CA GLU A 38 -5.97 -10.38 3.56
C GLU A 38 -5.82 -9.05 4.28
N LYS A 39 -6.92 -8.56 4.82
CA LYS A 39 -7.02 -7.27 5.51
C LYS A 39 -6.35 -7.35 6.89
N GLU A 40 -5.04 -7.60 6.93
CA GLU A 40 -4.19 -7.59 8.14
C GLU A 40 -3.15 -6.46 8.09
N VAL A 41 -3.57 -5.28 7.64
CA VAL A 41 -2.92 -4.06 8.10
C VAL A 41 -4.02 -3.14 8.56
N SER A 42 -4.52 -3.42 9.77
CA SER A 42 -5.16 -2.40 10.58
C SER A 42 -4.05 -1.68 11.33
N GLU A 43 -4.03 -0.36 11.21
CA GLU A 43 -3.18 0.56 11.97
C GLU A 43 -3.38 0.39 13.49
#